data_AF-A0AAC8VG97-F1
#
_entry.id   AF-A0AAC8VG97-F1
#
_cell.length_a   1.000
_cell.length_b   1.000
_cell.length_c   1.000
_cell.angle_alpha   90.00
_cell.angle_beta   90.00
_cell.angle_gamma   90.00
#
_symmetry.space_group_name_H-M   'P 1'
#
loop_
_entity.id
_entity.type
_entity.pdbx_description
1 polymer ?
#
loop_
_entity_poly.entity_id
_entity_poly.type
_entity_poly.pdbx_seq_one_letter_code
_entity_poly.pdbx_strand_id
1 'polypeptide(L)' 'MDLTLISLFCVIDDFCQELLPQWNAILLEDTNKKRNKPSQMSTSEIMTIMIYFHKRCEPWSAKHGVSRPR' A
#
# COMPACT_ATOMS: atom_id res chain seq x y z
N MET A 1 -6.42 19.34 10.37
CA MET A 1 -6.73 17.92 10.56
C MET A 1 -6.74 17.28 9.19
N ASP A 2 -5.80 16.37 8.95
CA ASP A 2 -5.49 15.73 7.67
C ASP A 2 -6.62 14.81 7.18
N LEU A 3 -7.72 15.41 6.71
CA LEU A 3 -8.84 14.67 6.12
C LEU A 3 -8.39 13.79 4.94
N THR A 4 -7.28 14.11 4.27
CA THR A 4 -6.76 13.36 3.11
C THR A 4 -6.03 12.07 3.49
N LEU A 5 -5.25 12.07 4.58
CA LEU A 5 -4.54 10.86 5.02
C LEU A 5 -5.50 9.89 5.70
N ILE A 6 -6.35 10.40 6.59
CA ILE A 6 -7.34 9.59 7.29
C ILE A 6 -8.33 8.99 6.30
N SER A 7 -8.85 9.78 5.35
CA SER A 7 -9.75 9.26 4.31
C SER A 7 -9.07 8.21 3.43
N LEU A 8 -7.81 8.40 3.06
CA LEU A 8 -7.06 7.39 2.32
C LEU A 8 -6.89 6.12 3.14
N PHE A 9 -6.53 6.24 4.42
CA PHE A 9 -6.38 5.10 5.31
C PHE A 9 -7.70 4.31 5.44
N CYS A 10 -8.84 4.96 5.64
CA CYS A 10 -10.14 4.28 5.72
C CYS A 10 -10.44 3.45 4.47
N VAL A 11 -10.29 4.04 3.28
CA VAL A 11 -10.54 3.32 2.01
C VAL A 11 -9.58 2.13 1.85
N ILE A 12 -8.32 2.31 2.24
CA ILE A 12 -7.32 1.25 2.15
C ILE A 12 -7.57 0.15 3.19
N ASP A 13 -8.04 0.50 4.39
CA ASP A 13 -8.36 -0.47 5.43
C ASP A 13 -9.54 -1.35 5.00
N ASP A 14 -10.64 -0.75 4.53
CA ASP A 14 -11.80 -1.49 3.99
C ASP A 14 -11.38 -2.43 2.85
N PHE A 15 -10.55 -1.94 1.93
CA PHE A 15 -9.98 -2.75 0.86
C PHE A 15 -9.13 -3.93 1.39
N CYS A 16 -8.29 -3.69 2.41
CA CYS A 16 -7.45 -4.74 2.98
C CYS A 16 -8.28 -5.83 3.68
N GLN A 17 -9.41 -5.48 4.29
CA GLN A 17 -10.30 -6.45 4.92
C GLN A 17 -10.84 -7.48 3.91
N GLU A 18 -11.13 -7.06 2.68
CA GLU A 18 -11.60 -7.95 1.61
C GLU A 18 -10.45 -8.67 0.88
N LEU A 19 -9.33 -7.98 0.65
CA LEU A 19 -8.20 -8.48 -0.13
C LEU A 19 -7.33 -9.48 0.63
N LEU A 20 -6.97 -9.19 1.89
CA LEU A 20 -6.00 -9.98 2.65
C LEU A 20 -6.39 -11.45 2.82
N PRO A 21 -7.66 -11.81 3.12
CA PRO A 21 -8.06 -13.21 3.21
C PRO A 21 -7.80 -13.98 1.91
N GLN A 22 -8.16 -13.39 0.78
CA GLN A 22 -7.99 -13.99 -0.55
C GLN A 22 -6.52 -14.13 -0.92
N TRP A 23 -5.73 -13.08 -0.68
CA TRP A 23 -4.29 -13.10 -0.93
C TRP A 23 -3.60 -14.17 -0.08
N ASN A 24 -3.94 -14.26 1.21
CA ASN A 24 -3.38 -15.28 2.09
C ASN A 24 -3.72 -16.70 1.61
N ALA A 25 -4.94 -16.94 1.11
CA ALA A 25 -5.31 -18.24 0.54
C ALA A 25 -4.41 -18.59 -0.66
N ILE A 26 -4.22 -17.66 -1.60
CA ILE A 26 -3.35 -17.85 -2.77
C ILE A 26 -1.90 -18.15 -2.33
N LEU A 27 -1.37 -17.44 -1.33
CA LEU A 27 -0.01 -17.68 -0.81
C LEU A 27 0.15 -19.03 -0.11
N LEU A 28 -0.91 -19.57 0.47
CA LEU A 28 -0.91 -20.89 1.11
C LEU A 28 -0.98 -22.02 0.08
N GLU A 29 -1.56 -21.77 -1.10
CA GLU A 29 -1.61 -22.72 -2.22
C GLU A 29 -0.30 -22.77 -3.01
N ASP A 30 0.46 -21.67 -3.04
CA ASP A 30 1.78 -21.64 -3.69
C ASP A 30 2.73 -22.68 -3.05
N THR A 31 3.51 -23.38 -3.89
CA THR A 31 4.49 -24.36 -3.44
C THR A 31 5.72 -23.69 -2.83
N ASN A 32 5.99 -22.42 -3.16
CA ASN A 32 7.07 -21.60 -2.60
C ASN A 32 6.66 -20.88 -1.32
N LYS A 33 6.11 -21.62 -0.35
CA LYS A 33 5.62 -21.07 0.92
C LYS A 33 6.75 -20.36 1.66
N LYS A 34 6.62 -19.04 1.82
CA LYS A 34 7.53 -18.24 2.63
C LYS A 34 6.97 -18.10 4.04
N ARG A 35 7.87 -18.03 5.04
CA ARG A 35 7.48 -17.81 6.43
C ARG A 35 6.74 -16.47 6.57
N ASN A 36 5.48 -16.50 6.97
CA ASN A 36 4.72 -15.31 7.31
C ASN A 36 5.09 -14.85 8.74
N LYS A 37 5.89 -13.78 8.86
CA LYS A 37 6.26 -13.21 10.16
C LYS A 37 5.38 -11.98 10.41
N PRO A 38 4.77 -11.85 11.59
CA PRO A 38 4.01 -10.65 11.93
C PRO A 38 4.93 -9.42 11.84
N SER A 39 4.44 -8.42 11.12
CA SER A 39 5.00 -7.06 11.06
C SER A 39 4.50 -6.26 12.27
N GLN A 40 5.22 -5.19 12.64
CA GLN A 40 4.75 -4.20 13.63
C GLN A 40 3.72 -3.24 13.04
N MET A 41 3.60 -3.22 11.71
CA MET A 41 2.72 -2.35 10.94
C MET A 41 1.77 -3.21 10.11
N SER A 42 0.49 -2.85 10.09
CA SER A 42 -0.54 -3.52 9.30
C SER A 42 -0.29 -3.33 7.80
N THR A 43 -0.86 -4.21 6.97
CA THR A 43 -0.78 -4.05 5.52
C THR A 43 -1.49 -2.77 5.05
N SER A 44 -2.59 -2.37 5.69
CA SER A 44 -3.32 -1.14 5.36
C SER A 44 -2.48 0.11 5.65
N GLU A 45 -1.73 0.13 6.75
CA GLU A 45 -0.78 1.19 7.08
C GLU A 45 0.36 1.28 6.04
N ILE A 46 0.98 0.15 5.70
CA ILE A 46 2.06 0.09 4.71
C ILE A 46 1.57 0.60 3.34
N MET A 47 0.41 0.11 2.87
CA MET A 47 -0.18 0.53 1.60
C MET A 47 -0.50 2.03 1.61
N THR A 48 -1.07 2.53 2.70
CA THR A 48 -1.39 3.95 2.87
C THR A 48 -0.14 4.81 2.78
N ILE A 49 0.94 4.44 3.47
CA ILE A 49 2.24 5.13 3.40
C ILE A 49 2.75 5.14 1.96
N MET A 50 2.81 3.98 1.30
CA MET A 50 3.30 3.87 -0.08
C MET A 50 2.51 4.76 -1.05
N ILE A 51 1.18 4.70 -1.01
CA ILE A 51 0.31 5.49 -1.87
C ILE A 51 0.44 6.98 -1.57
N TYR A 52 0.45 7.36 -0.28
CA TYR A 52 0.59 8.75 0.13
C TYR A 52 1.90 9.36 -0.39
N PHE A 53 3.03 8.67 -0.24
CA PHE A 53 4.32 9.14 -0.75
C PHE A 53 4.37 9.19 -2.28
N HIS A 54 3.78 8.19 -2.95
CA HIS A 54 3.68 8.20 -4.40
C HIS A 54 2.88 9.41 -4.89
N LYS A 55 1.68 9.65 -4.35
CA LYS A 55 0.83 10.81 -4.68
C LYS A 55 1.48 12.14 -4.33
N ARG A 56 2.33 12.19 -3.30
CA ARG A 56 3.06 13.39 -2.88
C ARG A 56 4.33 13.66 -3.71
N CYS A 57 4.88 12.66 -4.40
CA CYS A 57 6.06 12.79 -5.28
C CYS A 57 5.68 13.12 -6.74
N GLU A 58 4.52 12.66 -7.20
CA GLU A 58 3.94 13.01 -8.53
C GLU A 58 3.90 14.53 -8.85
N PRO A 59 3.66 15.46 -7.89
CA PRO A 59 3.73 16.89 -8.16
C PRO A 59 5.14 17.38 -8.52
N TRP A 60 6.22 16.77 -8.01
CA TRP A 60 7.59 17.24 -8.29
C TRP A 60 8.04 16.86 -9.71
N SER A 61 7.70 15.65 -10.18
CA SER A 61 8.02 15.21 -11.55
C SER A 61 7.23 16.01 -12.61
N ALA A 62 5.94 16.31 -12.37
CA ALA A 62 5.09 17.01 -13.33
C ALA A 62 5.40 18.51 -13.47
N LYS A 63 5.97 19.14 -12.43
CA LYS A 63 6.31 20.59 -12.43
C LYS A 63 7.71 20.88 -12.99
N HIS A 64 8.61 19.89 -12.99
CA HIS A 64 10.03 20.10 -13.33
C HIS A 64 10.51 19.33 -14.56
N GLY A 65 9.64 18.67 -15.33
CA GLY A 65 10.02 17.99 -16.57
C GLY A 65 11.09 16.91 -16.39
N VAL A 66 11.19 16.35 -15.18
CA VAL A 66 12.15 15.27 -14.90
C VAL A 66 11.47 13.96 -15.26
N SER A 67 11.80 13.47 -16.46
CA SER A 67 11.52 12.10 -16.87
C SER A 67 12.08 11.15 -15.83
N ARG A 68 11.23 10.29 -15.24
CA ARG A 68 11.70 9.26 -14.31
C ARG A 68 12.77 8.40 -15.01
N PRO A 69 13.97 8.20 -14.42
CA PRO A 69 14.84 7.15 -14.91
C PRO A 69 14.13 5.81 -14.70
N ARG A 70 14.14 4.98 -15.75
CA ARG A 70 13.62 3.61 -15.71
C ARG A 70 14.40 2.75 -14.72
#